data_AF-A0ABD2L5U8-F1
#
_entry.id   AF-A0ABD2L5U8-F1
#
_cell.length_a   1.000
_cell.length_b   1.000
_cell.length_c   1.000
_cell.angle_alpha   90.00
_cell.angle_beta   90.00
_cell.angle_gamma   90.00
#
_symmetry.space_group_name_H-M   'P 1'
#
loop_
_entity.id
_entity.type
_entity.pdbx_description
1 polymer ?
#
loop_
_entity_poly.entity_id
_entity_poly.type
_entity_poly.pdbx_seq_one_letter_code
_entity_poly.pdbx_strand_id
1 'polypeptide(L)'
;MAATSLQQQLKRLKSAPTGALAVERDYSSLLFTKKEAAALDRDEFYKIGLAGLSGMKKIDSAFDTYAPELFWMDKKRFNRAMLQKDEAEQFDLRIETFLLHLAAHFHHQCCRQVLEWLIHNYQIHTYNAEALLLAFLPYHSVNSFGRLLHILKFNSTAWDWLTEYQRDAAPIPMNILCRACQVGRSYGLVSTLSNFVQMAIEQLGSTYANDKMQNYFTFLVSFFGILIENSTADGTVDDQLLARLMPFLSVALKSKLEAFKCAGIMLLICLAVNVTTLDNETVQNALKLLLYKLRPNTFPLVLRAVCVLCQRLSLDTLPSNATLRIVYNDDELKATTEIQKLMKLFDLSHFLVPFWRVLVDAYRTGENETWRDAYLTMLLKTMDLERMNRFQAEKAAHFLSLLLEEEQSQRSCEERFQRELSDSELKGAVLRYAKAIEHRLGGEKGRMAF
;
A
#
# COMPACT_ATOMS: atom_id res chain seq x y z
N MET A 1 -11.22 41.36 13.73
CA MET A 1 -10.35 42.46 13.24
C MET A 1 -9.46 41.90 12.15
N ALA A 2 -9.52 42.44 10.93
CA ALA A 2 -8.69 41.99 9.82
C ALA A 2 -7.21 42.35 10.09
N ALA A 3 -6.30 41.39 9.94
CA ALA A 3 -4.88 41.63 10.12
C ALA A 3 -4.38 42.63 9.06
N THR A 4 -3.62 43.65 9.47
CA THR A 4 -3.12 44.67 8.54
C THR A 4 -2.09 44.08 7.57
N SER A 5 -1.95 44.65 6.38
CA SER A 5 -0.95 44.22 5.37
C SER A 5 0.47 44.08 5.97
N LEU A 6 0.83 44.98 6.89
CA LEU A 6 2.09 44.93 7.64
C LEU A 6 2.17 43.71 8.58
N GLN A 7 1.09 43.33 9.27
CA GLN A 7 1.06 42.13 10.10
C GLN A 7 1.22 40.85 9.27
N GLN A 8 0.66 40.81 8.06
CA GLN A 8 0.87 39.69 7.13
C GLN A 8 2.31 39.66 6.60
N GLN A 9 2.89 40.81 6.27
CA GLN A 9 4.30 40.92 5.87
C GLN A 9 5.26 40.51 6.99
N LEU A 10 5.02 40.93 8.23
CA LEU A 10 5.80 40.52 9.40
C LEU A 10 5.67 39.03 9.71
N LYS A 11 4.48 38.42 9.52
CA LYS A 11 4.31 36.97 9.65
C LYS A 11 5.13 36.21 8.61
N ARG A 12 5.21 36.70 7.37
CA ARG A 12 6.03 36.09 6.30
C ARG A 12 7.54 36.21 6.56
N LEU A 13 7.98 37.25 7.28
CA LEU A 13 9.40 37.47 7.62
C LEU A 13 9.86 36.67 8.86
N LYS A 14 8.94 36.15 9.68
CA LYS A 14 9.23 35.21 10.77
C LYS A 14 9.49 33.81 10.20
N SER A 15 10.66 33.61 9.64
CA SER A 15 11.17 32.29 9.25
C SER A 15 11.91 31.63 10.42
N ALA A 16 12.13 30.31 10.38
CA ALA A 16 12.89 29.55 11.39
C ALA A 16 14.22 30.22 11.82
N PRO A 17 15.09 30.72 10.90
CA PRO A 17 16.31 31.43 11.31
C PRO A 17 16.03 32.77 12.00
N THR A 18 14.96 33.49 11.65
CA THR A 18 14.56 34.74 12.33
C THR A 18 14.05 34.48 13.75
N GLY A 19 13.42 33.32 14.00
CA GLY A 19 12.96 32.88 15.32
C GLY A 19 14.10 32.45 16.25
N ALA A 20 15.17 31.86 15.71
CA ALA A 20 16.37 31.50 16.48
C ALA A 20 17.17 32.72 16.97
N LEU A 21 16.99 33.89 16.34
CA LEU A 21 17.55 35.18 16.73
C LEU A 21 16.67 35.94 17.75
N ALA A 22 15.49 35.43 18.08
CA ALA A 22 14.62 36.04 19.08
C ALA A 22 15.20 35.87 20.50
N VAL A 23 15.06 36.92 21.31
CA VAL A 23 15.63 37.00 22.68
C VAL A 23 14.99 36.00 23.66
N GLU A 24 13.79 35.49 23.35
CA GLU A 24 13.11 34.48 24.16
C GLU A 24 13.63 33.06 23.87
N ARG A 25 14.16 32.39 24.90
CA ARG A 25 14.50 30.97 24.84
C ARG A 25 13.25 30.14 24.56
N ASP A 26 13.34 29.23 23.60
CA ASP A 26 12.26 28.30 23.26
C ASP A 26 12.23 27.14 24.26
N TYR A 27 11.23 27.10 25.14
CA TYR A 27 11.02 26.06 26.15
C TYR A 27 10.04 24.97 25.67
N SER A 28 10.04 24.70 24.36
CA SER A 28 9.26 23.60 23.77
C SER A 28 9.82 22.26 24.22
N SER A 29 8.97 21.40 24.77
CA SER A 29 9.35 20.12 25.36
C SER A 29 8.24 19.10 25.14
N LEU A 30 8.62 17.86 24.84
CA LEU A 30 7.70 16.74 24.64
C LEU A 30 7.37 16.06 25.98
N LEU A 31 8.36 15.96 26.87
CA LEU A 31 8.27 15.22 28.13
C LEU A 31 7.78 16.05 29.31
N PHE A 32 8.16 17.32 29.35
CA PHE A 32 7.96 18.23 30.49
C PHE A 32 7.00 19.37 30.16
N THR A 33 6.38 19.94 31.18
CA THR A 33 5.66 21.21 31.05
C THR A 33 6.63 22.36 30.76
N LYS A 34 6.14 23.48 30.20
CA LYS A 34 6.98 24.67 29.94
C LYS A 34 7.75 25.16 31.17
N LYS A 35 7.15 25.05 32.36
CA LYS A 35 7.78 25.46 33.63
C LYS A 35 8.92 24.52 34.04
N GLU A 36 8.70 23.22 33.92
CA GLU A 36 9.71 22.20 34.21
C GLU A 36 10.86 22.26 33.20
N ALA A 37 10.55 22.36 31.90
CA ALA A 37 11.56 22.50 30.86
C ALA A 37 12.43 23.75 31.03
N ALA A 38 11.86 24.86 31.50
CA ALA A 38 12.60 26.09 31.79
C ALA A 38 13.54 25.98 32.99
N ALA A 39 13.32 25.00 33.89
CA ALA A 39 14.19 24.74 35.02
C ALA A 39 15.38 23.85 34.65
N LEU A 40 15.31 23.14 33.51
CA LEU A 40 16.35 22.21 33.08
C LEU A 40 17.47 22.93 32.31
N ASP A 41 18.70 22.52 32.54
CA ASP A 41 19.85 22.98 31.77
C ASP A 41 20.19 22.05 30.58
N ARG A 42 21.13 22.50 29.74
CA ARG A 42 21.57 21.73 28.55
C ARG A 42 22.18 20.37 28.94
N ASP A 43 22.86 20.29 30.07
CA ASP A 43 23.51 19.06 30.51
C ASP A 43 22.48 18.04 31.01
N GLU A 44 21.38 18.49 31.60
CA GLU A 44 20.23 17.65 31.98
C GLU A 44 19.51 17.09 30.75
N PHE A 45 19.19 17.93 29.75
CA PHE A 45 18.63 17.44 28.49
C PHE A 45 19.56 16.46 27.78
N TYR A 46 20.87 16.69 27.83
CA TYR A 46 21.85 15.76 27.28
C TYR A 46 21.86 14.42 28.01
N LYS A 47 21.82 14.41 29.35
CA LYS A 47 21.72 13.17 30.15
C LYS A 47 20.43 12.40 29.82
N ILE A 48 19.31 13.10 29.64
CA ILE A 48 18.04 12.51 29.20
C ILE A 48 18.20 11.86 27.83
N GLY A 49 18.80 12.57 26.86
CA GLY A 49 19.08 12.06 25.52
C GLY A 49 19.96 10.81 25.53
N LEU A 50 21.04 10.81 26.32
CA LEU A 50 21.94 9.66 26.46
C LEU A 50 21.25 8.45 27.10
N ALA A 51 20.42 8.67 28.12
CA ALA A 51 19.63 7.59 28.73
C ALA A 51 18.65 7.00 27.72
N GLY A 52 17.97 7.86 26.95
CA GLY A 52 17.10 7.45 25.85
C GLY A 52 17.84 6.63 24.81
N LEU A 53 18.98 7.12 24.33
CA LEU A 53 19.79 6.43 23.32
C LEU A 53 20.29 5.07 23.83
N SER A 54 20.76 4.99 25.08
CA SER A 54 21.15 3.72 25.70
C SER A 54 19.99 2.73 25.76
N GLY A 55 18.78 3.20 26.07
CA GLY A 55 17.56 2.39 26.01
C GLY A 55 17.23 1.93 24.60
N MET A 56 17.36 2.80 23.60
CA MET A 56 17.10 2.48 22.20
C MET A 56 18.07 1.44 21.65
N LYS A 57 19.36 1.54 21.96
CA LYS A 57 20.39 0.57 21.56
C LYS A 57 20.13 -0.86 22.07
N LYS A 58 19.47 -0.98 23.22
CA LYS A 58 19.04 -2.29 23.77
C LYS A 58 17.87 -2.90 23.00
N ILE A 59 17.08 -2.07 22.30
CA ILE A 59 15.92 -2.49 21.52
C ILE A 59 16.34 -2.79 20.08
N ASP A 60 17.16 -1.91 19.50
CA ASP A 60 17.65 -2.05 18.13
C ASP A 60 19.09 -1.51 18.03
N SER A 61 20.02 -2.38 17.64
CA SER A 61 21.45 -2.03 17.54
C SER A 61 21.74 -1.03 16.42
N ALA A 62 20.81 -0.80 15.49
CA ALA A 62 20.96 0.24 14.47
C ALA A 62 21.15 1.64 15.09
N PHE A 63 20.68 1.88 16.32
CA PHE A 63 20.87 3.15 17.02
C PHE A 63 22.32 3.44 17.45
N ASP A 64 23.23 2.46 17.36
CA ASP A 64 24.65 2.69 17.64
C ASP A 64 25.33 3.62 16.62
N THR A 65 24.91 3.57 15.36
CA THR A 65 25.51 4.33 14.26
C THR A 65 25.27 5.84 14.39
N TYR A 66 24.19 6.26 15.06
CA TYR A 66 23.81 7.67 15.21
C TYR A 66 24.49 8.36 16.40
N ALA A 67 25.08 7.60 17.33
CA ALA A 67 25.67 8.16 18.53
C ALA A 67 26.80 9.17 18.25
N PRO A 68 27.75 8.91 17.32
CA PRO A 68 28.83 9.84 17.02
C PRO A 68 28.38 11.19 16.49
N GLU A 69 27.33 11.21 15.68
CA GLU A 69 26.94 12.40 14.95
C GLU A 69 25.96 13.28 15.74
N LEU A 70 25.09 12.66 16.55
CA LEU A 70 23.98 13.35 17.22
C LEU A 70 24.09 13.41 18.76
N PHE A 71 24.99 12.63 19.35
CA PHE A 71 25.04 12.46 20.82
C PHE A 71 26.43 12.60 21.41
N TRP A 72 27.47 12.92 20.63
CA TRP A 72 28.79 13.22 21.19
C TRP A 72 28.82 14.54 21.97
N MET A 73 29.80 14.66 22.87
CA MET A 73 29.91 15.78 23.81
C MET A 73 30.07 17.14 23.11
N ASP A 74 30.72 17.17 21.95
CA ASP A 74 30.88 18.36 21.11
C ASP A 74 29.53 18.89 20.57
N LYS A 75 28.52 18.02 20.45
CA LYS A 75 27.19 18.38 19.97
C LYS A 75 26.33 19.14 20.97
N LYS A 76 26.72 19.21 22.26
CA LYS A 76 25.99 19.95 23.30
C LYS A 76 25.87 21.46 23.04
N ARG A 77 26.84 22.02 22.33
CA ARG A 77 26.90 23.45 22.01
C ARG A 77 26.64 23.70 20.53
N PHE A 78 26.06 22.73 19.84
CA PHE A 78 25.68 22.86 18.45
C PHE A 78 24.71 24.02 18.27
N ASN A 79 25.00 24.90 17.31
CA ASN A 79 24.13 26.01 16.96
C ASN A 79 23.68 25.88 15.51
N ARG A 80 22.45 25.41 15.33
CA ARG A 80 21.86 25.14 14.01
C ARG A 80 21.78 26.40 13.13
N ALA A 81 21.63 27.57 13.73
CA ALA A 81 21.54 28.84 13.01
C ALA A 81 22.88 29.27 12.36
N MET A 82 24.00 28.62 12.71
CA MET A 82 25.32 28.91 12.13
C MET A 82 25.66 28.03 10.93
N LEU A 83 24.81 27.05 10.58
CA LEU A 83 25.05 26.19 9.44
C LEU A 83 24.87 26.95 8.12
N GLN A 84 25.77 26.70 7.17
CA GLN A 84 25.57 27.13 5.79
C GLN A 84 24.41 26.36 5.15
N LYS A 85 23.87 26.88 4.05
CA LYS A 85 22.70 26.30 3.38
C LYS A 85 22.88 24.80 3.06
N ASP A 86 23.97 24.44 2.39
CA ASP A 86 24.23 23.05 1.99
C ASP A 86 24.46 22.13 3.21
N GLU A 87 25.10 22.66 4.26
CA GLU A 87 25.31 21.93 5.52
C GLU A 87 23.99 21.71 6.28
N ALA A 88 23.10 22.70 6.24
CA ALA A 88 21.76 22.62 6.81
C ALA A 88 20.93 21.56 6.09
N GLU A 89 20.90 21.55 4.76
CA GLU A 89 20.17 20.55 3.98
C GLU A 89 20.67 19.12 4.27
N GLN A 90 21.99 18.92 4.36
CA GLN A 90 22.57 17.62 4.73
C GLN A 90 22.22 17.22 6.17
N PHE A 91 22.26 18.18 7.10
CA PHE A 91 21.90 17.92 8.49
C PHE A 91 20.41 17.58 8.63
N ASP A 92 19.55 18.28 7.90
CA ASP A 92 18.11 18.05 7.85
C ASP A 92 17.83 16.63 7.37
N LEU A 93 18.43 16.22 6.25
CA LEU A 93 18.30 14.85 5.73
C LEU A 93 18.72 13.80 6.78
N ARG A 94 19.83 14.01 7.49
CA ARG A 94 20.29 13.09 8.54
C ARG A 94 19.30 12.99 9.70
N ILE A 95 18.77 14.13 10.15
CA ILE A 95 17.74 14.17 11.19
C ILE A 95 16.51 13.42 10.71
N GLU A 96 16.03 13.68 9.49
CA GLU A 96 14.83 13.05 8.94
C GLU A 96 14.99 11.53 8.82
N THR A 97 16.12 11.04 8.31
CA THR A 97 16.43 9.61 8.30
C THR A 97 16.46 9.02 9.72
N PHE A 98 16.98 9.75 10.71
CA PHE A 98 16.97 9.30 12.10
C PHE A 98 15.54 9.27 12.70
N LEU A 99 14.70 10.26 12.38
CA LEU A 99 13.29 10.28 12.77
C LEU A 99 12.52 9.10 12.20
N LEU A 100 12.82 8.70 10.96
CA LEU A 100 12.23 7.52 10.34
C LEU A 100 12.60 6.22 11.09
N HIS A 101 13.83 6.10 11.59
CA HIS A 101 14.21 4.97 12.44
C HIS A 101 13.48 5.02 13.79
N LEU A 102 13.38 6.20 14.42
CA LEU A 102 12.67 6.38 15.68
C LEU A 102 11.17 6.12 15.57
N ALA A 103 10.56 6.39 14.41
CA ALA A 103 9.13 6.27 14.20
C ALA A 103 8.60 4.89 14.59
N ALA A 104 9.32 3.80 14.28
CA ALA A 104 8.93 2.43 14.63
C ALA A 104 8.85 2.18 16.16
N HIS A 105 9.41 3.07 16.97
CA HIS A 105 9.63 2.90 18.40
C HIS A 105 8.96 3.96 19.28
N PHE A 106 8.07 4.79 18.73
CA PHE A 106 7.48 5.94 19.45
C PHE A 106 6.77 5.58 20.77
N HIS A 107 6.26 4.35 20.88
CA HIS A 107 5.63 3.84 22.11
C HIS A 107 6.62 3.75 23.29
N HIS A 108 7.91 3.55 23.03
CA HIS A 108 8.92 3.41 24.07
C HIS A 108 9.30 4.75 24.68
N GLN A 109 9.49 4.77 26.00
CA GLN A 109 9.92 5.98 26.72
C GLN A 109 11.31 6.45 26.27
N CYS A 110 12.22 5.52 26.00
CA CYS A 110 13.55 5.84 25.49
C CYS A 110 13.51 6.59 24.15
N CYS A 111 12.60 6.23 23.24
CA CYS A 111 12.40 6.98 21.99
C CYS A 111 12.01 8.43 22.26
N ARG A 112 11.09 8.67 23.21
CA ARG A 112 10.65 10.03 23.56
C ARG A 112 11.75 10.85 24.26
N GLN A 113 12.62 10.21 25.03
CA GLN A 113 13.81 10.84 25.62
C GLN A 113 14.84 11.24 24.55
N VAL A 114 15.03 10.40 23.52
CA VAL A 114 15.85 10.76 22.35
C VAL A 114 15.23 11.98 21.64
N LEU A 115 13.91 11.96 21.36
CA LEU A 115 13.24 13.09 20.73
C LEU A 115 13.35 14.38 21.55
N GLU A 116 13.24 14.31 22.88
CA GLU A 116 13.42 15.45 23.78
C GLU A 116 14.77 16.14 23.58
N TRP A 117 15.85 15.34 23.48
CA TRP A 117 17.18 15.86 23.18
C TRP A 117 17.23 16.54 21.81
N LEU A 118 16.65 15.93 20.77
CA LEU A 118 16.68 16.50 19.43
C LEU A 118 15.86 17.80 19.35
N ILE A 119 14.72 17.88 20.03
CA ILE A 119 13.87 19.07 20.11
C ILE A 119 14.66 20.21 20.75
N HIS A 120 15.31 19.96 21.89
CA HIS A 120 16.01 21.00 22.61
C HIS A 120 17.34 21.41 21.95
N ASN A 121 18.16 20.45 21.53
CA ASN A 121 19.50 20.72 21.01
C ASN A 121 19.51 21.11 19.53
N TYR A 122 18.61 20.55 18.73
CA TYR A 122 18.57 20.77 17.28
C TYR A 122 17.33 21.49 16.79
N GLN A 123 16.37 21.82 17.66
CA GLN A 123 15.15 22.56 17.31
C GLN A 123 14.33 21.89 16.19
N ILE A 124 14.31 20.55 16.17
CA ILE A 124 13.66 19.78 15.09
C ILE A 124 12.16 20.07 14.96
N HIS A 125 11.50 20.51 16.04
CA HIS A 125 10.09 20.92 16.04
C HIS A 125 9.82 22.18 15.21
N THR A 126 10.86 22.93 14.86
CA THR A 126 10.77 24.14 14.02
C THR A 126 11.37 23.91 12.64
N TYR A 127 12.55 23.31 12.55
CA TYR A 127 13.24 23.11 11.26
C TYR A 127 12.76 21.87 10.50
N ASN A 128 12.33 20.80 11.19
CA ASN A 128 11.86 19.55 10.58
C ASN A 128 10.41 19.24 11.01
N ALA A 129 9.59 20.28 11.23
CA ALA A 129 8.24 20.13 11.77
C ALA A 129 7.35 19.21 10.93
N GLU A 130 7.44 19.32 9.59
CA GLU A 130 6.68 18.49 8.67
C GLU A 130 7.16 17.04 8.68
N ALA A 131 8.47 16.80 8.66
CA ALA A 131 9.01 15.44 8.75
C ALA A 131 8.64 14.77 10.08
N LEU A 132 8.65 15.50 11.19
CA LEU A 132 8.15 15.03 12.49
C LEU A 132 6.66 14.66 12.42
N LEU A 133 5.83 15.55 11.86
CA LEU A 133 4.41 15.27 11.72
C LEU A 133 4.18 13.99 10.92
N LEU A 134 4.80 13.87 9.74
CA LEU A 134 4.59 12.76 8.81
C LEU A 134 5.17 11.44 9.33
N ALA A 135 6.33 11.45 9.99
CA ALA A 135 6.97 10.26 10.54
C ALA A 135 6.15 9.65 11.68
N PHE A 136 5.59 10.50 12.56
CA PHE A 136 4.85 10.07 13.73
C PHE A 136 3.32 10.07 13.54
N LEU A 137 2.81 10.43 12.36
CA LEU A 137 1.37 10.43 12.07
C LEU A 137 0.65 9.10 12.32
N PRO A 138 1.26 7.91 12.14
CA PRO A 138 0.62 6.65 12.51
C PRO A 138 0.17 6.57 13.98
N TYR A 139 0.71 7.44 14.84
CA TYR A 139 0.38 7.55 16.26
C TYR A 139 -0.67 8.64 16.54
N HIS A 140 -1.40 9.12 15.52
CA HIS A 140 -2.32 10.26 15.62
C HIS A 140 -3.34 10.17 16.78
N SER A 141 -3.74 8.97 17.18
CA SER A 141 -4.76 8.72 18.20
C SER A 141 -4.24 8.67 19.64
N VAL A 142 -2.92 8.72 19.88
CA VAL A 142 -2.36 8.64 21.24
C VAL A 142 -1.96 10.01 21.81
N ASN A 143 -2.08 10.16 23.13
CA ASN A 143 -1.78 11.41 23.84
C ASN A 143 -0.33 11.89 23.65
N SER A 144 0.63 10.97 23.52
CA SER A 144 2.03 11.34 23.26
C SER A 144 2.20 12.02 21.90
N PHE A 145 1.39 11.66 20.90
CA PHE A 145 1.37 12.36 19.62
C PHE A 145 0.70 13.73 19.74
N GLY A 146 -0.39 13.86 20.50
CA GLY A 146 -1.01 15.16 20.78
C GLY A 146 -0.02 16.15 21.42
N ARG A 147 0.82 15.68 22.35
CA ARG A 147 1.93 16.48 22.93
C ARG A 147 3.01 16.82 21.91
N LEU A 148 3.38 15.89 21.02
CA LEU A 148 4.31 16.17 19.94
C LEU A 148 3.75 17.24 19.00
N LEU A 149 2.49 17.11 18.59
CA LEU A 149 1.80 18.07 17.73
C LEU A 149 1.77 19.47 18.37
N HIS A 150 1.51 19.56 19.68
CA HIS A 150 1.46 20.82 20.41
C HIS A 150 2.70 21.71 20.19
N ILE A 151 3.89 21.11 20.14
CA ILE A 151 5.15 21.84 20.04
C ILE A 151 5.61 22.14 18.60
N LEU A 152 4.98 21.56 17.58
CA LEU A 152 5.41 21.74 16.18
C LEU A 152 5.17 23.17 15.68
N LYS A 153 6.14 23.76 14.97
CA LYS A 153 6.00 25.10 14.39
C LYS A 153 6.08 24.98 12.87
N PHE A 154 4.92 25.01 12.21
CA PHE A 154 4.83 24.92 10.76
C PHE A 154 5.10 26.28 10.10
N ASN A 155 5.88 26.27 9.02
CA ASN A 155 6.12 27.44 8.17
C ASN A 155 5.12 27.56 7.00
N SER A 156 4.25 26.56 6.85
CA SER A 156 3.27 26.45 5.75
C SER A 156 1.84 26.41 6.31
N THR A 157 0.91 27.03 5.58
CA THR A 157 -0.52 27.01 5.89
C THR A 157 -1.20 25.67 5.56
N ALA A 158 -0.48 24.73 4.92
CA ALA A 158 -1.00 23.40 4.59
C ALA A 158 -1.47 22.61 5.83
N TRP A 159 -0.98 22.99 7.01
CA TRP A 159 -1.23 22.33 8.28
C TRP A 159 -2.17 23.12 9.21
N ASP A 160 -2.77 24.22 8.74
CA ASP A 160 -3.62 25.09 9.57
C ASP A 160 -4.84 24.37 10.17
N TRP A 161 -5.33 23.31 9.51
CA TRP A 161 -6.42 22.48 10.00
C TRP A 161 -6.08 21.73 11.31
N LEU A 162 -4.80 21.67 11.71
CA LEU A 162 -4.34 21.08 12.96
C LEU A 162 -4.39 22.05 14.16
N THR A 163 -4.68 23.33 13.95
CA THR A 163 -4.51 24.40 14.95
C THR A 163 -5.22 24.10 16.28
N GLU A 164 -6.45 23.56 16.25
CA GLU A 164 -7.20 23.25 17.47
C GLU A 164 -6.56 22.11 18.26
N TYR A 165 -6.19 21.02 17.59
CA TYR A 165 -5.52 19.86 18.19
C TYR A 165 -4.14 20.22 18.73
N GLN A 166 -3.44 21.10 18.02
CA GLN A 166 -2.17 21.64 18.47
C GLN A 166 -2.34 22.45 19.77
N ARG A 167 -3.28 23.39 19.80
CA ARG A 167 -3.53 24.22 20.99
C ARG A 167 -3.83 23.37 22.23
N ASP A 168 -4.67 22.36 22.04
CA ASP A 168 -5.22 21.55 23.15
C ASP A 168 -4.32 20.34 23.49
N ALA A 169 -3.20 20.16 22.77
CA ALA A 169 -2.31 19.00 22.87
C ALA A 169 -3.08 17.66 22.76
N ALA A 170 -4.12 17.66 21.92
CA ALA A 170 -5.08 16.58 21.82
C ALA A 170 -4.70 15.58 20.70
N PRO A 171 -5.00 14.28 20.87
CA PRO A 171 -4.94 13.33 19.78
C PRO A 171 -5.89 13.70 18.64
N ILE A 172 -5.58 13.29 17.40
CA ILE A 172 -6.41 13.51 16.23
C ILE A 172 -7.26 12.26 15.95
N PRO A 173 -8.59 12.35 16.04
CA PRO A 173 -9.48 11.26 15.61
C PRO A 173 -9.36 10.96 14.11
N MET A 174 -9.50 9.69 13.71
CA MET A 174 -9.34 9.27 12.30
C MET A 174 -10.32 9.98 11.35
N ASN A 175 -11.56 10.21 11.78
CA ASN A 175 -12.57 10.93 10.98
C ASN A 175 -12.17 12.39 10.71
N ILE A 176 -11.34 12.99 11.55
CA ILE A 176 -10.83 14.35 11.36
C ILE A 176 -9.72 14.38 10.31
N LEU A 177 -8.82 13.40 10.32
CA LEU A 177 -7.86 13.20 9.22
C LEU A 177 -8.59 13.04 7.88
N CYS A 178 -9.67 12.26 7.87
CA CYS A 178 -10.47 12.04 6.66
C CYS A 178 -11.13 13.34 6.19
N ARG A 179 -11.74 14.08 7.11
CA ARG A 179 -12.37 15.37 6.82
C ARG A 179 -11.36 16.37 6.25
N ALA A 180 -10.13 16.42 6.77
CA ALA A 180 -9.09 17.30 6.28
C ALA A 180 -8.75 17.07 4.80
N CYS A 181 -8.84 15.82 4.31
CA CYS A 181 -8.67 15.51 2.88
C CYS A 181 -9.87 15.92 2.02
N GLN A 182 -11.07 15.81 2.58
CA GLN A 182 -12.34 16.02 1.86
C GLN A 182 -12.70 17.51 1.73
N VAL A 183 -12.27 18.35 2.68
CA VAL A 183 -12.46 19.80 2.59
C VAL A 183 -11.75 20.35 1.35
N GLY A 184 -12.52 20.92 0.43
CA GLY A 184 -12.01 21.41 -0.86
C GLY A 184 -11.61 20.32 -1.85
N ARG A 185 -11.91 19.04 -1.57
CA ARG A 185 -11.60 17.85 -2.39
C ARG A 185 -10.14 17.73 -2.85
N SER A 186 -9.20 18.41 -2.19
CA SER A 186 -7.81 18.43 -2.67
C SER A 186 -7.11 17.07 -2.55
N TYR A 187 -7.51 16.24 -1.56
CA TYR A 187 -6.85 15.00 -1.15
C TYR A 187 -5.31 15.14 -1.05
N GLY A 188 -4.81 16.34 -0.75
CA GLY A 188 -3.38 16.65 -0.78
C GLY A 188 -2.56 15.83 0.21
N LEU A 189 -3.14 15.52 1.37
CA LEU A 189 -2.51 14.68 2.38
C LEU A 189 -2.29 13.23 1.87
N VAL A 190 -3.16 12.70 1.01
CA VAL A 190 -2.97 11.37 0.38
C VAL A 190 -1.71 11.38 -0.48
N SER A 191 -1.51 12.41 -1.30
CA SER A 191 -0.30 12.56 -2.11
C SER A 191 0.95 12.76 -1.24
N THR A 192 0.84 13.59 -0.20
CA THR A 192 1.94 13.88 0.72
C THR A 192 2.42 12.61 1.42
N LEU A 193 1.49 11.81 1.96
CA LEU A 193 1.82 10.54 2.62
C LEU A 193 2.33 9.48 1.64
N SER A 194 1.79 9.45 0.42
CA SER A 194 2.24 8.53 -0.63
C SER A 194 3.66 8.82 -1.09
N ASN A 195 4.04 10.09 -1.16
CA ASN A 195 5.41 10.50 -1.47
C ASN A 195 6.35 10.24 -0.29
N PHE A 196 5.89 10.58 0.92
CA PHE A 196 6.67 10.39 2.15
C PHE A 196 7.02 8.93 2.38
N VAL A 197 6.07 7.99 2.22
CA VAL A 197 6.35 6.57 2.43
C VAL A 197 7.33 6.00 1.41
N GLN A 198 7.29 6.47 0.16
CA GLN A 198 8.26 6.08 -0.88
C GLN A 198 9.66 6.59 -0.55
N MET A 199 9.77 7.88 -0.21
CA MET A 199 11.02 8.47 0.27
C MET A 199 11.58 7.73 1.49
N ALA A 200 10.72 7.39 2.46
CA ALA A 200 11.13 6.67 3.65
C ALA A 200 11.64 5.26 3.32
N ILE A 201 10.98 4.53 2.43
CA ILE A 201 11.45 3.22 1.95
C ILE A 201 12.83 3.33 1.28
N GLU A 202 13.04 4.36 0.46
CA GLU A 202 14.31 4.61 -0.22
C GLU A 202 15.45 4.93 0.77
N GLN A 203 15.19 5.79 1.76
CA GLN A 203 16.19 6.18 2.76
C GLN A 203 16.55 5.06 3.74
N LEU A 204 15.55 4.30 4.21
CA LEU A 204 15.76 3.23 5.19
C LEU A 204 16.29 1.93 4.56
N GLY A 205 16.08 1.78 3.26
CA GLY A 205 16.37 0.54 2.54
C GLY A 205 15.28 -0.51 2.72
N SER A 206 15.27 -1.45 1.77
CA SER A 206 14.21 -2.44 1.63
C SER A 206 14.04 -3.37 2.84
N THR A 207 15.15 -3.82 3.44
CA THR A 207 15.12 -4.75 4.57
C THR A 207 14.47 -4.11 5.79
N TYR A 208 14.94 -2.92 6.19
CA TYR A 208 14.38 -2.21 7.33
C TYR A 208 12.90 -1.87 7.12
N ALA A 209 12.55 -1.37 5.94
CA ALA A 209 11.17 -1.00 5.63
C ALA A 209 10.21 -2.20 5.75
N ASN A 210 10.61 -3.38 5.27
CA ASN A 210 9.78 -4.59 5.36
C ASN A 210 9.52 -5.01 6.82
N ASP A 211 10.53 -4.87 7.67
CA ASP A 211 10.51 -5.43 9.02
C ASP A 211 9.96 -4.44 10.06
N LYS A 212 10.14 -3.13 9.84
CA LYS A 212 9.88 -2.11 10.87
C LYS A 212 8.80 -1.09 10.49
N MET A 213 8.44 -0.93 9.21
CA MET A 213 7.42 0.04 8.79
C MET A 213 5.99 -0.53 8.73
N GLN A 214 5.75 -1.74 9.24
CA GLN A 214 4.43 -2.40 9.21
C GLN A 214 3.33 -1.52 9.81
N ASN A 215 3.60 -0.83 10.93
CA ASN A 215 2.65 0.11 11.54
C ASN A 215 2.28 1.24 10.58
N TYR A 216 3.26 1.78 9.84
CA TYR A 216 3.04 2.84 8.86
C TYR A 216 2.16 2.34 7.71
N PHE A 217 2.46 1.16 7.16
CA PHE A 217 1.65 0.57 6.08
C PHE A 217 0.22 0.28 6.52
N THR A 218 0.02 -0.26 7.74
CA THR A 218 -1.31 -0.45 8.31
C THR A 218 -2.07 0.86 8.46
N PHE A 219 -1.42 1.91 8.97
CA PHE A 219 -2.01 3.24 9.05
C PHE A 219 -2.47 3.76 7.68
N LEU A 220 -1.64 3.64 6.64
CA LEU A 220 -2.00 4.06 5.29
C LEU A 220 -3.19 3.27 4.74
N VAL A 221 -3.22 1.95 4.93
CA VAL A 221 -4.33 1.10 4.50
C VAL A 221 -5.63 1.49 5.21
N SER A 222 -5.58 1.68 6.53
CA SER A 222 -6.76 2.11 7.30
C SER A 222 -7.22 3.50 6.90
N PHE A 223 -6.30 4.46 6.78
CA PHE A 223 -6.64 5.84 6.46
C PHE A 223 -7.20 5.97 5.03
N PHE A 224 -6.51 5.41 4.04
CA PHE A 224 -6.95 5.48 2.65
C PHE A 224 -8.20 4.60 2.42
N GLY A 225 -8.33 3.47 3.12
CA GLY A 225 -9.51 2.62 3.07
C GLY A 225 -10.77 3.35 3.56
N ILE A 226 -10.68 4.02 4.72
CA ILE A 226 -11.79 4.82 5.25
C ILE A 226 -12.13 6.01 4.32
N LEU A 227 -11.13 6.61 3.66
CA LEU A 227 -11.38 7.64 2.65
C LEU A 227 -12.15 7.09 1.45
N ILE A 228 -11.79 5.90 0.97
CA ILE A 228 -12.53 5.21 -0.10
C ILE A 228 -13.97 4.96 0.35
N GLU A 229 -14.18 4.31 1.49
CA GLU A 229 -15.50 4.00 2.05
C GLU A 229 -16.38 5.24 2.22
N ASN A 230 -15.80 6.34 2.74
CA ASN A 230 -16.53 7.59 2.92
C ASN A 230 -16.85 8.31 1.60
N SER A 231 -16.07 8.05 0.55
CA SER A 231 -16.29 8.65 -0.78
C SER A 231 -17.32 7.89 -1.62
N THR A 232 -17.64 6.65 -1.25
CA THR A 232 -18.47 5.73 -2.05
C THR A 232 -19.95 5.68 -1.65
N ALA A 233 -20.48 6.71 -0.99
CA ALA A 233 -21.89 6.73 -0.57
C ALA A 233 -22.87 6.55 -1.75
N ASP A 234 -22.51 7.05 -2.93
CA ASP A 234 -23.29 6.95 -4.18
C ASP A 234 -22.83 5.78 -5.08
N GLY A 235 -22.00 4.86 -4.57
CA GLY A 235 -21.47 3.71 -5.31
C GLY A 235 -20.36 4.03 -6.30
N THR A 236 -19.89 5.28 -6.36
CA THR A 236 -18.75 5.74 -7.18
C THR A 236 -17.71 6.40 -6.29
N VAL A 237 -16.43 6.36 -6.68
CA VAL A 237 -15.34 7.03 -5.94
C VAL A 237 -15.11 8.41 -6.53
N ASP A 238 -14.78 9.39 -5.68
CA ASP A 238 -14.40 10.72 -6.14
C ASP A 238 -13.14 10.64 -7.05
N ASP A 239 -13.26 11.17 -8.28
CA ASP A 239 -12.20 11.13 -9.28
C ASP A 239 -10.88 11.73 -8.79
N GLN A 240 -10.93 12.77 -7.94
CA GLN A 240 -9.73 13.39 -7.40
C GLN A 240 -9.05 12.47 -6.38
N LEU A 241 -9.83 11.77 -5.54
CA LEU A 241 -9.28 10.74 -4.66
C LEU A 241 -8.62 9.63 -5.47
N LEU A 242 -9.30 9.11 -6.50
CA LEU A 242 -8.75 8.07 -7.36
C LEU A 242 -7.43 8.53 -8.02
N ALA A 243 -7.41 9.75 -8.58
CA ALA A 243 -6.21 10.33 -9.17
C ALA A 243 -5.02 10.44 -8.19
N ARG A 244 -5.28 10.68 -6.89
CA ARG A 244 -4.23 10.72 -5.87
C ARG A 244 -3.80 9.33 -5.37
N LEU A 245 -4.70 8.34 -5.39
CA LEU A 245 -4.43 6.97 -4.93
C LEU A 245 -3.70 6.12 -5.98
N MET A 246 -3.96 6.33 -7.28
CA MET A 246 -3.38 5.50 -8.35
C MET A 246 -1.85 5.48 -8.38
N PRO A 247 -1.13 6.60 -8.17
CA PRO A 247 0.33 6.57 -8.04
C PRO A 247 0.81 5.68 -6.90
N PHE A 248 0.17 5.76 -5.74
CA PHE A 248 0.49 4.92 -4.58
C PHE A 248 0.27 3.43 -4.90
N LEU A 249 -0.89 3.07 -5.46
CA LEU A 249 -1.19 1.68 -5.82
C LEU A 249 -0.20 1.13 -6.86
N SER A 250 0.14 1.93 -7.86
CA SER A 250 1.10 1.55 -8.91
C SER A 250 2.46 1.18 -8.34
N VAL A 251 2.96 1.95 -7.37
CA VAL A 251 4.26 1.70 -6.73
C VAL A 251 4.18 0.54 -5.73
N ALA A 252 3.13 0.52 -4.89
CA ALA A 252 2.94 -0.52 -3.89
C ALA A 252 2.80 -1.91 -4.52
N LEU A 253 1.97 -2.08 -5.55
CA LEU A 253 1.73 -3.37 -6.21
C LEU A 253 2.97 -3.93 -6.93
N LYS A 254 3.83 -3.05 -7.45
CA LYS A 254 5.11 -3.43 -8.09
C LYS A 254 6.22 -3.72 -7.09
N SER A 255 6.02 -3.40 -5.81
CA SER A 255 7.09 -3.42 -4.81
C SER A 255 7.69 -4.82 -4.61
N LYS A 256 8.98 -4.83 -4.25
CA LYS A 256 9.67 -6.03 -3.76
C LYS A 256 9.32 -6.34 -2.31
N LEU A 257 8.92 -5.33 -1.55
CA LEU A 257 8.58 -5.42 -0.14
C LEU A 257 7.23 -6.10 0.02
N GLU A 258 7.20 -7.20 0.78
CA GLU A 258 6.00 -7.99 0.98
C GLU A 258 4.94 -7.17 1.70
N ALA A 259 5.30 -6.54 2.83
CA ALA A 259 4.36 -5.74 3.62
C ALA A 259 3.76 -4.57 2.82
N PHE A 260 4.58 -3.87 2.01
CA PHE A 260 4.10 -2.76 1.20
C PHE A 260 3.24 -3.23 0.01
N LYS A 261 3.59 -4.37 -0.61
CA LYS A 261 2.76 -4.98 -1.66
C LYS A 261 1.41 -5.43 -1.10
N CYS A 262 1.39 -6.02 0.09
CA CYS A 262 0.15 -6.37 0.79
C CYS A 262 -0.73 -5.14 1.06
N ALA A 263 -0.15 -4.02 1.48
CA ALA A 263 -0.88 -2.77 1.65
C ALA A 263 -1.55 -2.30 0.35
N GLY A 264 -0.82 -2.34 -0.77
CA GLY A 264 -1.36 -2.04 -2.10
C GLY A 264 -2.50 -2.98 -2.52
N ILE A 265 -2.34 -4.29 -2.27
CA ILE A 265 -3.39 -5.30 -2.56
C ILE A 265 -4.64 -5.04 -1.73
N MET A 266 -4.50 -4.79 -0.42
CA MET A 266 -5.63 -4.53 0.48
C MET A 266 -6.40 -3.29 0.07
N LEU A 267 -5.71 -2.21 -0.30
CA LEU A 267 -6.37 -0.98 -0.76
C LEU A 267 -7.06 -1.16 -2.11
N LEU A 268 -6.47 -1.93 -3.03
CA LEU A 268 -7.11 -2.25 -4.30
C LEU A 268 -8.38 -3.10 -4.10
N ILE A 269 -8.35 -4.06 -3.18
CA ILE A 269 -9.55 -4.84 -2.82
C ILE A 269 -10.60 -3.94 -2.16
N CYS A 270 -10.19 -3.05 -1.26
CA CYS A 270 -11.10 -2.09 -0.63
C CYS A 270 -11.80 -1.21 -1.68
N LEU A 271 -11.05 -0.72 -2.68
CA LEU A 271 -11.62 0.00 -3.81
C LEU A 271 -12.64 -0.84 -4.57
N ALA A 272 -12.29 -2.07 -4.93
CA ALA A 272 -13.16 -2.95 -5.70
C ALA A 272 -14.43 -3.39 -4.97
N VAL A 273 -14.40 -3.46 -3.65
CA VAL A 273 -15.55 -3.85 -2.83
C VAL A 273 -16.54 -2.69 -2.64
N ASN A 274 -16.04 -1.46 -2.57
CA ASN A 274 -16.86 -0.27 -2.30
C ASN A 274 -17.37 0.42 -3.58
N VAL A 275 -16.84 0.08 -4.75
CA VAL A 275 -17.24 0.66 -6.03
C VAL A 275 -18.19 -0.25 -6.78
N THR A 276 -19.22 0.35 -7.41
CA THR A 276 -20.16 -0.35 -8.28
C THR A 276 -19.62 -0.57 -9.70
N THR A 277 -18.94 0.42 -10.28
CA THR A 277 -18.29 0.32 -11.58
C THR A 277 -16.96 1.10 -11.59
N LEU A 278 -15.91 0.46 -12.11
CA LEU A 278 -14.65 1.10 -12.48
C LEU A 278 -14.53 1.05 -14.00
N ASP A 279 -13.87 2.04 -14.59
CA ASP A 279 -13.60 2.02 -16.01
C ASP A 279 -12.72 0.80 -16.37
N ASN A 280 -13.02 0.15 -17.49
CA ASN A 280 -12.36 -1.10 -17.87
C ASN A 280 -10.84 -0.90 -18.00
N GLU A 281 -10.37 0.27 -18.44
CA GLU A 281 -8.94 0.54 -18.57
C GLU A 281 -8.22 0.51 -17.21
N THR A 282 -8.76 1.19 -16.20
CA THR A 282 -8.24 1.18 -14.81
C THR A 282 -8.22 -0.23 -14.25
N VAL A 283 -9.28 -1.02 -14.46
CA VAL A 283 -9.34 -2.41 -13.99
C VAL A 283 -8.29 -3.28 -14.67
N GLN A 284 -8.18 -3.20 -16.01
CA GLN A 284 -7.19 -3.97 -16.75
C GLN A 284 -5.76 -3.57 -16.35
N ASN A 285 -5.51 -2.29 -16.09
CA ASN A 285 -4.23 -1.80 -15.59
C ASN A 285 -3.95 -2.30 -14.17
N ALA A 286 -4.93 -2.28 -13.27
CA ALA A 286 -4.79 -2.83 -11.92
C ALA A 286 -4.50 -4.34 -11.93
N LEU A 287 -5.16 -5.11 -12.80
CA LEU A 287 -4.89 -6.53 -13.01
C LEU A 287 -3.47 -6.77 -13.54
N LYS A 288 -3.02 -5.99 -14.54
CA LYS A 288 -1.63 -6.06 -15.04
C LYS A 288 -0.61 -5.77 -13.95
N LEU A 289 -0.92 -4.84 -13.04
CA LEU A 289 -0.07 -4.50 -11.90
C LEU A 289 -0.03 -5.60 -10.83
N LEU A 290 -1.17 -6.20 -10.49
CA LEU A 290 -1.25 -7.35 -9.57
C LEU A 290 -0.44 -8.54 -10.08
N LEU A 291 -0.59 -8.83 -11.37
CA LEU A 291 0.09 -9.91 -12.07
C LEU A 291 1.52 -9.52 -12.53
N TYR A 292 2.02 -8.38 -12.06
CA TYR A 292 3.40 -7.96 -12.30
C TYR A 292 4.35 -8.69 -11.34
N LYS A 293 5.35 -9.37 -11.91
CA LYS A 293 6.43 -10.07 -11.18
C LYS A 293 5.90 -10.86 -9.97
N LEU A 294 5.16 -11.92 -10.28
CA LEU A 294 4.61 -12.84 -9.29
C LEU A 294 5.73 -13.47 -8.47
N ARG A 295 5.50 -13.64 -7.16
CA ARG A 295 6.44 -14.30 -6.24
C ARG A 295 5.70 -15.31 -5.37
N PRO A 296 6.30 -16.45 -5.00
CA PRO A 296 5.62 -17.51 -4.25
C PRO A 296 4.98 -17.05 -2.94
N ASN A 297 5.68 -16.20 -2.17
CA ASN A 297 5.20 -15.67 -0.89
C ASN A 297 3.94 -14.79 -1.02
N THR A 298 3.86 -13.98 -2.08
CA THR A 298 2.73 -13.05 -2.29
C THR A 298 1.64 -13.60 -3.21
N PHE A 299 1.93 -14.65 -3.97
CA PHE A 299 1.04 -15.17 -5.00
C PHE A 299 -0.34 -15.60 -4.49
N PRO A 300 -0.49 -16.31 -3.35
CA PRO A 300 -1.81 -16.64 -2.82
C PRO A 300 -2.68 -15.40 -2.56
N LEU A 301 -2.09 -14.30 -2.08
CA LEU A 301 -2.80 -13.04 -1.86
C LEU A 301 -3.15 -12.36 -3.19
N VAL A 302 -2.22 -12.34 -4.14
CA VAL A 302 -2.46 -11.78 -5.48
C VAL A 302 -3.61 -12.53 -6.18
N LEU A 303 -3.60 -13.86 -6.15
CA LEU A 303 -4.64 -14.67 -6.78
C LEU A 303 -6.01 -14.39 -6.15
N ARG A 304 -6.10 -14.33 -4.82
CA ARG A 304 -7.35 -13.97 -4.11
C ARG A 304 -7.82 -12.57 -4.50
N ALA A 305 -6.91 -11.60 -4.62
CA ALA A 305 -7.24 -10.25 -5.03
C ALA A 305 -7.82 -10.20 -6.45
N VAL A 306 -7.20 -10.94 -7.39
CA VAL A 306 -7.71 -11.07 -8.77
C VAL A 306 -9.10 -11.71 -8.78
N CYS A 307 -9.31 -12.79 -8.01
CA CYS A 307 -10.63 -13.42 -7.91
C CYS A 307 -11.70 -12.45 -7.37
N VAL A 308 -11.37 -11.67 -6.33
CA VAL A 308 -12.30 -10.67 -5.76
C VAL A 308 -12.60 -9.57 -6.78
N LEU A 309 -11.61 -9.10 -7.53
CA LEU A 309 -11.82 -8.12 -8.61
C LEU A 309 -12.74 -8.66 -9.69
N CYS A 310 -12.48 -9.88 -10.18
CA CYS A 310 -13.33 -10.54 -11.17
C CYS A 310 -14.77 -10.69 -10.69
N GLN A 311 -14.96 -11.07 -9.43
CA GLN A 311 -16.28 -11.27 -8.84
C GLN A 311 -17.03 -9.96 -8.60
N ARG A 312 -16.37 -8.94 -8.06
CA ARG A 312 -17.02 -7.67 -7.68
C ARG A 312 -17.32 -6.78 -8.88
N LEU A 313 -16.44 -6.79 -9.87
CA LEU A 313 -16.57 -5.96 -11.07
C LEU A 313 -17.15 -6.74 -12.26
N SER A 314 -17.56 -8.00 -12.07
CA SER A 314 -18.14 -8.87 -13.10
C SER A 314 -17.35 -8.87 -14.41
N LEU A 315 -16.05 -9.17 -14.32
CA LEU A 315 -15.13 -9.03 -15.44
C LEU A 315 -15.27 -10.18 -16.45
N ASP A 316 -15.53 -9.83 -17.71
CA ASP A 316 -15.60 -10.81 -18.81
C ASP A 316 -14.25 -11.09 -19.48
N THR A 317 -13.25 -10.23 -19.25
CA THR A 317 -11.94 -10.30 -19.90
C THR A 317 -10.80 -10.04 -18.92
N LEU A 318 -9.70 -10.75 -19.12
CA LEU A 318 -8.46 -10.60 -18.36
C LEU A 318 -7.31 -10.17 -19.29
N PRO A 319 -6.28 -9.48 -18.77
CA PRO A 319 -5.16 -9.04 -19.60
C PRO A 319 -4.28 -10.23 -19.99
N SER A 320 -4.42 -10.72 -21.23
CA SER A 320 -3.83 -11.99 -21.71
C SER A 320 -2.37 -12.19 -21.30
N ASN A 321 -1.48 -11.28 -21.70
CA ASN A 321 -0.04 -11.39 -21.41
C ASN A 321 0.30 -11.39 -19.91
N ALA A 322 -0.51 -10.74 -19.08
CA ALA A 322 -0.28 -10.72 -17.64
C ALA A 322 -0.84 -11.99 -16.98
N THR A 323 -1.99 -12.48 -17.44
CA THR A 323 -2.61 -13.73 -17.02
C THR A 323 -1.74 -14.94 -17.32
N LEU A 324 -1.14 -15.01 -18.52
CA LEU A 324 -0.27 -16.12 -18.91
C LEU A 324 0.99 -16.24 -18.04
N ARG A 325 1.39 -15.20 -17.31
CA ARG A 325 2.48 -15.28 -16.32
C ARG A 325 2.19 -16.25 -15.18
N ILE A 326 0.91 -16.52 -14.89
CA ILE A 326 0.51 -17.55 -13.94
C ILE A 326 0.95 -18.92 -14.44
N VAL A 327 0.81 -19.16 -15.75
CA VAL A 327 1.23 -20.43 -16.39
C VAL A 327 2.74 -20.52 -16.47
N TYR A 328 3.40 -19.44 -16.90
CA TYR A 328 4.86 -19.41 -17.08
C TYR A 328 5.64 -19.67 -15.79
N ASN A 329 5.02 -19.45 -14.64
CA ASN A 329 5.65 -19.62 -13.33
C ASN A 329 4.91 -20.66 -12.48
N ASP A 330 4.14 -21.58 -13.08
CA ASP A 330 3.33 -22.57 -12.34
C ASP A 330 4.17 -23.38 -11.35
N ASP A 331 5.34 -23.86 -11.77
CA ASP A 331 6.22 -24.69 -10.92
C ASP A 331 6.71 -23.96 -9.67
N GLU A 332 7.11 -22.69 -9.82
CA GLU A 332 7.62 -21.87 -8.71
C GLU A 332 6.48 -21.42 -7.79
N LEU A 333 5.37 -20.97 -8.37
CA LEU A 333 4.22 -20.43 -7.66
C LEU A 333 3.28 -21.52 -7.09
N LYS A 334 3.41 -22.75 -7.61
CA LYS A 334 2.45 -23.85 -7.44
C LYS A 334 1.03 -23.41 -7.82
N ALA A 335 0.91 -22.63 -8.90
CA ALA A 335 -0.29 -21.87 -9.22
C ALA A 335 -1.53 -22.75 -9.40
N THR A 336 -1.39 -23.85 -10.12
CA THR A 336 -2.45 -24.83 -10.32
C THR A 336 -2.99 -25.34 -8.99
N THR A 337 -2.10 -25.69 -8.06
CA THR A 337 -2.51 -26.23 -6.75
C THR A 337 -3.24 -25.18 -5.93
N GLU A 338 -2.84 -23.92 -6.02
CA GLU A 338 -3.47 -22.83 -5.28
C GLU A 338 -4.85 -22.50 -5.85
N ILE A 339 -5.00 -22.45 -7.18
CA ILE A 339 -6.30 -22.30 -7.84
C ILE A 339 -7.23 -23.44 -7.42
N GLN A 340 -6.77 -24.69 -7.51
CA GLN A 340 -7.57 -25.85 -7.12
C GLN A 340 -7.96 -25.86 -5.64
N LYS A 341 -7.13 -25.34 -4.73
CA LYS A 341 -7.51 -25.15 -3.32
C LYS A 341 -8.63 -24.13 -3.20
N LEU A 342 -8.52 -22.99 -3.88
CA LEU A 342 -9.53 -21.94 -3.84
C LEU A 342 -10.86 -22.38 -4.46
N MET A 343 -10.83 -23.19 -5.53
CA MET A 343 -12.04 -23.75 -6.17
C MET A 343 -12.91 -24.56 -5.20
N LYS A 344 -12.27 -25.29 -4.26
CA LYS A 344 -12.97 -26.06 -3.22
C LYS A 344 -13.61 -25.17 -2.16
N LEU A 345 -13.05 -23.99 -1.92
CA LEU A 345 -13.45 -23.11 -0.83
C LEU A 345 -14.45 -22.03 -1.27
N PHE A 346 -14.33 -21.54 -2.50
CA PHE A 346 -15.07 -20.38 -3.00
C PHE A 346 -15.59 -20.60 -4.42
N ASP A 347 -16.60 -19.82 -4.82
CA ASP A 347 -17.00 -19.76 -6.23
C ASP A 347 -16.05 -18.88 -7.04
N LEU A 348 -15.23 -19.53 -7.88
CA LEU A 348 -14.28 -18.84 -8.76
C LEU A 348 -14.80 -18.65 -10.18
N SER A 349 -16.08 -18.89 -10.46
CA SER A 349 -16.63 -18.86 -11.84
C SER A 349 -16.29 -17.57 -12.60
N HIS A 350 -16.37 -16.41 -11.92
CA HIS A 350 -16.06 -15.10 -12.49
C HIS A 350 -14.57 -14.92 -12.86
N PHE A 351 -13.66 -15.67 -12.24
CA PHE A 351 -12.24 -15.70 -12.60
C PHE A 351 -11.93 -16.81 -13.61
N LEU A 352 -12.48 -18.00 -13.40
CA LEU A 352 -12.16 -19.20 -14.19
C LEU A 352 -12.57 -19.05 -15.65
N VAL A 353 -13.77 -18.53 -15.93
CA VAL A 353 -14.25 -18.37 -17.31
C VAL A 353 -13.34 -17.46 -18.15
N PRO A 354 -13.02 -16.22 -17.73
CA PRO A 354 -12.11 -15.38 -18.50
C PRO A 354 -10.66 -15.90 -18.48
N PHE A 355 -10.25 -16.63 -17.43
CA PHE A 355 -8.95 -17.30 -17.38
C PHE A 355 -8.85 -18.40 -18.45
N TRP A 356 -9.85 -19.27 -18.56
CA TRP A 356 -9.90 -20.32 -19.59
C TRP A 356 -9.94 -19.74 -21.00
N ARG A 357 -10.68 -18.65 -21.21
CA ARG A 357 -10.69 -17.94 -22.49
C ARG A 357 -9.28 -17.52 -22.91
N VAL A 358 -8.52 -16.90 -22.00
CA VAL A 358 -7.11 -16.52 -22.26
C VAL A 358 -6.23 -17.73 -22.60
N LEU A 359 -6.40 -18.86 -21.90
CA LEU A 359 -5.62 -20.08 -22.18
C LEU A 359 -5.92 -20.66 -23.57
N VAL A 360 -7.20 -20.71 -23.94
CA VAL A 360 -7.63 -21.22 -25.24
C VAL A 360 -7.19 -20.30 -26.37
N ASP A 361 -7.35 -18.99 -26.20
CA ASP A 361 -6.91 -18.01 -27.18
C ASP A 361 -5.39 -18.10 -27.39
N ALA A 362 -4.59 -18.19 -26.31
CA ALA A 362 -3.15 -18.34 -26.39
C ALA A 362 -2.72 -19.68 -27.05
N TYR A 363 -3.48 -20.74 -26.84
CA TYR A 363 -3.25 -22.04 -27.48
C TYR A 363 -3.57 -22.00 -28.99
N ARG A 364 -4.63 -21.29 -29.38
CA ARG A 364 -5.09 -21.12 -30.77
C ARG A 364 -4.19 -20.20 -31.58
N THR A 365 -3.75 -19.07 -31.00
CA THR A 365 -2.87 -18.11 -31.70
C THR A 365 -1.47 -18.68 -31.93
N GLY A 366 -1.01 -19.59 -31.07
CA GLY A 366 0.28 -20.28 -31.24
C GLY A 366 1.50 -19.36 -31.08
N GLU A 367 1.34 -18.16 -30.52
CA GLU A 367 2.42 -17.16 -30.39
C GLU A 367 3.64 -17.66 -29.58
N ASN A 368 3.46 -18.69 -28.74
CA ASN A 368 4.50 -19.27 -27.90
C ASN A 368 4.39 -20.80 -27.84
N GLU A 369 4.92 -21.49 -28.86
CA GLU A 369 4.88 -22.97 -28.96
C GLU A 369 5.47 -23.68 -27.73
N THR A 370 6.47 -23.08 -27.09
CA THR A 370 7.12 -23.67 -25.90
C THR A 370 6.18 -23.87 -24.72
N TRP A 371 5.10 -23.08 -24.63
CA TRP A 371 4.16 -23.09 -23.51
C TRP A 371 2.81 -23.73 -23.87
N ARG A 372 2.67 -24.25 -25.10
CA ARG A 372 1.41 -24.77 -25.62
C ARG A 372 0.83 -25.89 -24.75
N ASP A 373 1.67 -26.87 -24.42
CA ASP A 373 1.29 -27.99 -23.55
C ASP A 373 0.97 -27.53 -22.13
N ALA A 374 1.65 -26.49 -21.64
CA ALA A 374 1.41 -25.91 -20.32
C ALA A 374 0.04 -25.22 -20.25
N TYR A 375 -0.39 -24.53 -21.31
CA TYR A 375 -1.73 -23.95 -21.39
C TYR A 375 -2.82 -25.02 -21.30
N LEU A 376 -2.69 -26.09 -22.09
CA LEU A 376 -3.64 -27.20 -22.10
C LEU A 376 -3.63 -27.98 -20.78
N THR A 377 -2.46 -28.21 -20.20
CA THR A 377 -2.31 -28.84 -18.89
C THR A 377 -2.98 -28.02 -17.78
N MET A 378 -2.73 -26.71 -17.74
CA MET A 378 -3.35 -25.80 -16.78
C MET A 378 -4.88 -25.74 -16.96
N LEU A 379 -5.35 -25.67 -18.21
CA LEU A 379 -6.78 -25.69 -18.53
C LEU A 379 -7.44 -26.95 -17.97
N LEU A 380 -6.87 -28.14 -18.25
CA LEU A 380 -7.42 -29.40 -17.77
C LEU A 380 -7.37 -29.54 -16.25
N LYS A 381 -6.27 -29.13 -15.60
CA LYS A 381 -6.16 -29.20 -14.15
C LYS A 381 -7.07 -28.21 -13.43
N THR A 382 -7.38 -27.05 -14.04
CA THR A 382 -8.33 -26.08 -13.49
C THR A 382 -9.78 -26.38 -13.89
N MET A 383 -9.99 -27.26 -14.88
CA MET A 383 -11.23 -27.96 -15.16
C MET A 383 -11.29 -29.30 -14.43
N ASP A 384 -11.07 -29.31 -13.12
CA ASP A 384 -11.15 -30.54 -12.32
C ASP A 384 -12.53 -30.66 -11.67
N LEU A 385 -13.36 -31.59 -12.18
CA LEU A 385 -14.72 -31.81 -11.68
C LEU A 385 -14.74 -32.14 -10.19
N GLU A 386 -13.81 -32.95 -9.69
CA GLU A 386 -13.84 -33.37 -8.28
C GLU A 386 -13.69 -32.19 -7.31
N ARG A 387 -13.09 -31.09 -7.78
CA ARG A 387 -12.79 -29.90 -6.98
C ARG A 387 -13.75 -28.75 -7.23
N MET A 388 -14.55 -28.83 -8.30
CA MET A 388 -15.55 -27.82 -8.64
C MET A 388 -16.83 -27.99 -7.82
N ASN A 389 -17.36 -26.84 -7.38
CA ASN A 389 -18.75 -26.74 -6.97
C ASN A 389 -19.69 -26.83 -8.19
N ARG A 390 -20.99 -27.01 -7.95
CA ARG A 390 -21.99 -27.18 -9.02
C ARG A 390 -22.03 -26.01 -10.00
N PHE A 391 -21.97 -24.77 -9.51
CA PHE A 391 -22.02 -23.57 -10.34
C PHE A 391 -20.80 -23.47 -11.29
N GLN A 392 -19.59 -23.76 -10.77
CA GLN A 392 -18.38 -23.82 -11.56
C GLN A 392 -18.46 -24.90 -12.64
N ALA A 393 -19.01 -26.06 -12.31
CA ALA A 393 -19.18 -27.16 -13.27
C ALA A 393 -20.18 -26.79 -14.39
N GLU A 394 -21.29 -26.12 -14.06
CA GLU A 394 -22.26 -25.61 -15.04
C GLU A 394 -21.61 -24.55 -15.95
N LYS A 395 -20.82 -23.62 -15.39
CA LYS A 395 -20.07 -22.62 -16.16
C LYS A 395 -18.99 -23.24 -17.03
N ALA A 396 -18.29 -24.27 -16.55
CA ALA A 396 -17.32 -25.02 -17.34
C ALA A 396 -18.00 -25.73 -18.52
N ALA A 397 -19.14 -26.37 -18.29
CA ALA A 397 -19.92 -27.04 -19.35
C ALA A 397 -20.36 -26.06 -20.43
N HIS A 398 -20.91 -24.91 -20.02
CA HIS A 398 -21.32 -23.85 -20.94
C HIS A 398 -20.15 -23.25 -21.73
N PHE A 399 -19.00 -23.03 -21.08
CA PHE A 399 -17.81 -22.54 -21.77
C PHE A 399 -17.33 -23.53 -22.84
N LEU A 400 -17.37 -24.83 -22.55
CA LEU A 400 -16.98 -25.87 -23.51
C LEU A 400 -17.97 -26.04 -24.66
N SER A 401 -19.28 -25.87 -24.42
CA SER A 401 -20.25 -25.88 -25.51
C SER A 401 -20.02 -24.73 -26.49
N LEU A 402 -19.74 -23.53 -25.98
CA LEU A 402 -19.38 -22.37 -26.79
C LEU A 402 -18.13 -22.61 -27.63
N LEU A 403 -17.08 -23.21 -27.04
CA LEU A 403 -15.86 -23.55 -27.77
C LEU A 403 -16.11 -24.53 -28.92
N LEU A 404 -16.97 -25.53 -28.71
CA LEU A 404 -17.34 -26.51 -29.74
C LEU A 404 -18.19 -25.88 -30.85
N GLU A 405 -19.07 -24.94 -30.53
CA GLU A 405 -19.90 -24.19 -31.49
C GLU A 405 -19.06 -23.23 -32.36
N GLU A 406 -18.10 -22.52 -31.74
CA GLU A 406 -17.14 -21.66 -32.45
C GLU A 406 -16.32 -22.45 -33.48
N GLU A 407 -15.85 -23.65 -33.12
CA GLU A 407 -15.08 -24.50 -34.05
C GLU A 407 -15.93 -25.07 -35.19
N GLN A 408 -17.19 -25.41 -34.93
CA GLN A 408 -18.11 -25.85 -35.98
C GLN A 408 -18.38 -24.72 -36.99
N SER A 409 -18.45 -23.48 -36.52
CA SER A 409 -18.62 -22.29 -37.36
C SER A 409 -17.33 -21.93 -38.12
N GLN A 410 -16.15 -22.06 -37.49
CA GLN A 410 -14.86 -21.79 -38.13
C GLN A 410 -14.50 -22.81 -39.22
N ARG A 411 -14.95 -24.08 -39.12
CA ARG A 411 -14.82 -25.07 -40.20
C ARG A 411 -15.53 -24.68 -41.51
N SER A 412 -16.48 -23.74 -41.46
CA SER A 412 -17.16 -23.19 -42.64
C SER A 412 -16.34 -22.11 -43.37
N CYS A 413 -15.33 -21.52 -42.72
CA CYS A 413 -14.46 -20.48 -43.26
C CYS A 413 -13.00 -20.98 -43.27
N GLU A 414 -12.51 -21.42 -44.43
CA GLU A 414 -11.19 -22.03 -44.59
C GLU A 414 -10.03 -21.14 -44.12
N GLU A 415 -9.11 -21.70 -43.31
CA GLU A 415 -7.65 -21.49 -43.41
C GLU A 415 -6.83 -22.55 -42.62
N ARG A 416 -6.45 -23.61 -43.37
CA ARG A 416 -5.28 -24.51 -43.43
C ARG A 416 -4.50 -25.04 -42.19
N PHE A 417 -4.56 -26.38 -42.07
CA PHE A 417 -3.53 -27.42 -41.78
C PHE A 417 -2.63 -27.36 -40.53
N GLN A 418 -2.17 -26.19 -40.07
CA GLN A 418 -1.48 -26.08 -38.76
C GLN A 418 -2.48 -25.96 -37.59
N ARG A 419 -3.63 -25.33 -37.83
CA ARG A 419 -4.75 -25.26 -36.88
C ARG A 419 -5.39 -26.64 -36.64
N GLU A 420 -5.43 -27.51 -37.64
CA GLU A 420 -6.12 -28.81 -37.57
C GLU A 420 -5.47 -29.80 -36.59
N LEU A 421 -4.14 -29.83 -36.51
CA LEU A 421 -3.42 -30.72 -35.57
C LEU A 421 -3.62 -30.26 -34.12
N SER A 422 -3.56 -28.95 -33.90
CA SER A 422 -3.73 -28.36 -32.57
C SER A 422 -5.16 -28.39 -32.06
N ASP A 423 -6.13 -28.19 -32.93
CA ASP A 423 -7.54 -28.26 -32.55
C ASP A 423 -7.94 -29.72 -32.25
N SER A 424 -7.30 -30.72 -32.87
CA SER A 424 -7.58 -32.14 -32.57
C SER A 424 -7.29 -32.51 -31.11
N GLU A 425 -6.19 -32.03 -30.53
CA GLU A 425 -5.82 -32.32 -29.14
C GLU A 425 -6.72 -31.60 -28.14
N LEU A 426 -6.97 -30.31 -28.37
CA LEU A 426 -7.91 -29.51 -27.58
C LEU A 426 -9.30 -30.13 -27.63
N LYS A 427 -9.80 -30.44 -28.83
CA LYS A 427 -11.10 -31.10 -29.05
C LYS A 427 -11.18 -32.46 -28.38
N GLY A 428 -10.14 -33.29 -28.48
CA GLY A 428 -10.07 -34.57 -27.80
C GLY A 428 -10.17 -34.41 -26.28
N ALA A 429 -9.52 -33.41 -25.71
CA ALA A 429 -9.58 -33.11 -24.29
C ALA A 429 -10.96 -32.57 -23.86
N VAL A 430 -11.53 -31.64 -24.63
CA VAL A 430 -12.87 -31.05 -24.45
C VAL A 430 -13.95 -32.13 -24.50
N LEU A 431 -13.93 -33.02 -25.51
CA LEU A 431 -14.91 -34.11 -25.66
C LEU A 431 -14.84 -35.13 -24.52
N ARG A 432 -13.63 -35.50 -24.08
CA ARG A 432 -13.45 -36.39 -22.92
C ARG A 432 -14.04 -35.76 -21.67
N TYR A 433 -13.84 -34.46 -21.49
CA TYR A 433 -14.34 -33.74 -20.33
C TYR A 433 -15.86 -33.52 -20.38
N ALA A 434 -16.43 -33.13 -21.51
CA ALA A 434 -17.87 -32.95 -21.69
C ALA A 434 -18.66 -34.23 -21.32
N LYS A 435 -18.17 -35.41 -21.76
CA LYS A 435 -18.75 -36.71 -21.36
C LYS A 435 -18.69 -36.96 -19.85
N ALA A 436 -17.61 -36.54 -19.18
CA ALA A 436 -17.47 -36.68 -17.73
C ALA A 436 -18.44 -35.75 -16.96
N ILE A 437 -18.68 -34.54 -17.47
CA ILE A 437 -19.69 -33.62 -16.92
C ILE A 437 -21.10 -34.21 -17.05
N GLU A 438 -21.48 -34.68 -18.23
CA GLU A 438 -22.80 -35.26 -18.48
C GLU A 438 -23.09 -36.42 -17.52
N HIS A 439 -22.11 -37.29 -17.30
CA HIS A 439 -22.23 -38.38 -16.33
C HIS A 439 -22.45 -37.90 -14.89
N ARG A 440 -21.75 -36.84 -14.46
CA ARG A 440 -21.87 -36.29 -13.10
C ARG A 440 -23.18 -35.53 -12.88
N LEU A 441 -23.53 -34.60 -13.78
CA LEU A 441 -24.76 -33.80 -13.69
C LEU A 441 -26.02 -34.65 -13.96
N GLY A 442 -25.91 -35.66 -14.83
CA GLY A 442 -26.98 -36.65 -15.06
C GLY A 442 -27.16 -37.61 -13.87
N GLY A 443 -26.07 -38.05 -13.24
CA GLY A 443 -26.09 -38.92 -12.06
C GLY A 443 -26.66 -38.26 -10.81
N GLU A 444 -26.47 -36.96 -10.61
CA GLU A 444 -27.09 -36.21 -9.50
C GLU A 444 -28.60 -36.01 -9.68
N LYS A 445 -29.09 -35.86 -10.92
CA LYS A 445 -30.54 -35.88 -11.20
C LYS A 445 -31.16 -37.25 -10.89
N GLY A 446 -30.42 -38.34 -11.05
CA GLY A 446 -30.86 -39.69 -10.68
C GLY A 446 -30.84 -39.98 -9.16
N ARG A 447 -30.10 -39.21 -8.36
CA ARG A 447 -30.04 -39.37 -6.89
C ARG A 447 -31.08 -38.57 -6.10
N MET A 448 -31.79 -37.63 -6.73
CA MET A 448 -32.96 -36.95 -6.14
C MET A 448 -34.30 -37.60 -6.52
N ALA A 449 -34.26 -38.78 -7.14
CA ALA A 449 -35.42 -39.61 -7.44
C ALA A 449 -35.33 -40.94 -6.68
N PHE A 450 -35.19 -40.88 -5.35
CA PHE A 450 -35.52 -41.96 -4.42
C PHE A 450 -35.90 -41.39 -3.06
#